data_AF-A0A8S0HF97-F1
#
_entry.id   AF-A0A8S0HF97-F1
#
_cell.length_a   1.000
_cell.length_b   1.000
_cell.length_c   1.000
_cell.angle_alpha   90.00
_cell.angle_beta   90.00
_cell.angle_gamma   90.00
#
_symmetry.space_group_name_H-M   'P 1'
#
loop_
_entity.id
_entity.type
_entity.pdbx_description
1 polymer ?
#
loop_
_entity_poly.entity_id
_entity_poly.type
_entity_poly.pdbx_seq_one_letter_code
_entity_poly.pdbx_strand_id
1 'polypeptide(L)'
;MLLGRIDLLITDKRVGQHLLDSLGLRDQVSQNPTVISRQSQYLAVRRNAGMDLLVQRFGAELKRFKREPAYAQLSAKYGAEPALPPVRSSSTRESEKTVEQQESSAH
;
A
#
# COMPACT_ATOMS: atom_id res chain seq x y z
N MET A 1 -22.72 7.54 -0.59
CA MET A 1 -22.54 8.38 -1.78
C MET A 1 -23.75 8.22 -2.68
N LEU A 2 -23.83 7.21 -3.56
CA LEU A 2 -24.92 7.08 -4.55
C LEU A 2 -26.33 6.72 -4.02
N LEU A 3 -26.44 6.09 -2.84
CA LEU A 3 -27.73 5.77 -2.19
C LEU A 3 -27.99 6.61 -0.92
N GLY A 4 -27.28 7.74 -0.77
CA GLY A 4 -27.50 8.70 0.33
C GLY A 4 -26.98 8.33 1.72
N ARG A 5 -26.37 7.15 1.93
CA ARG A 5 -25.97 6.67 3.28
C ARG A 5 -24.55 7.00 3.74
N ILE A 6 -23.73 7.60 2.89
CA ILE A 6 -22.31 7.87 3.17
C ILE A 6 -21.97 9.21 2.55
N ASP A 7 -21.59 10.19 3.37
CA ASP A 7 -21.21 11.54 2.92
C ASP A 7 -19.73 11.65 2.55
N LEU A 8 -18.87 10.83 3.18
CA LEU A 8 -17.43 10.79 2.92
C LEU A 8 -16.88 9.37 3.12
N LEU A 9 -16.00 8.95 2.21
CA LEU A 9 -15.22 7.72 2.33
C LEU A 9 -13.74 8.06 2.33
N ILE A 10 -13.02 7.62 3.36
CA ILE A 10 -11.56 7.69 3.42
C ILE A 10 -11.02 6.37 2.89
N THR A 11 -10.21 6.43 1.84
CA THR A 11 -9.56 5.28 1.22
C THR A 11 -8.20 5.67 0.65
N ASP A 12 -7.40 4.70 0.23
CA ASP A 12 -6.19 4.98 -0.54
C ASP A 12 -6.55 5.71 -1.84
N LYS A 13 -5.84 6.80 -2.14
CA LYS A 13 -6.11 7.65 -3.29
C LYS A 13 -6.18 6.83 -4.59
N ARG A 14 -5.27 5.89 -4.80
CA ARG A 14 -5.20 5.10 -6.04
C ARG A 14 -6.33 4.09 -6.12
N VAL A 15 -6.61 3.40 -5.02
CA VAL A 15 -7.73 2.45 -4.94
C VAL A 15 -9.05 3.16 -5.24
N GLY A 16 -9.26 4.33 -4.62
CA GLY A 16 -10.44 5.15 -4.87
C GLY A 16 -10.55 5.61 -6.32
N GLN A 17 -9.45 6.07 -6.92
CA GLN A 17 -9.42 6.48 -8.33
C GLN A 17 -9.78 5.31 -9.27
N HIS A 18 -9.12 4.16 -9.10
CA HIS A 18 -9.41 2.98 -9.90
C HIS A 18 -10.86 2.51 -9.77
N LEU A 19 -11.45 2.57 -8.57
CA LEU A 19 -12.85 2.23 -8.34
C LEU A 19 -13.81 3.19 -9.04
N LEU A 20 -13.53 4.50 -8.99
CA LEU A 20 -14.36 5.49 -9.70
C LEU A 20 -14.30 5.28 -11.22
N ASP A 21 -13.15 4.90 -11.76
CA ASP A 21 -12.98 4.63 -13.19
C ASP A 21 -13.69 3.32 -13.59
N SER A 22 -13.50 2.26 -12.80
CA SER A 22 -14.11 0.95 -13.06
C SER A 22 -15.65 0.96 -12.95
N LEU A 23 -16.20 1.86 -12.15
CA LEU A 23 -17.65 1.98 -11.93
C LEU A 23 -18.30 3.13 -12.72
N GLY A 24 -17.53 3.92 -13.48
CA GLY A 24 -18.05 5.06 -14.25
C GLY A 24 -18.65 6.17 -13.38
N LEU A 25 -18.10 6.39 -12.17
CA LEU A 25 -18.67 7.30 -11.17
C LEU A 25 -17.97 8.67 -11.10
N ARG A 26 -17.12 8.99 -12.08
CA ARG A 26 -16.29 10.21 -12.03
C ARG A 26 -17.07 11.50 -11.99
N ASP A 27 -18.16 11.55 -12.73
CA ASP A 27 -18.99 12.75 -12.81
C ASP A 27 -19.95 12.88 -11.61
N GLN A 28 -20.06 11.83 -10.79
CA GLN A 28 -21.01 11.74 -9.67
C GLN A 28 -20.34 11.85 -8.29
N VAL A 29 -19.03 11.64 -8.22
CA VAL A 29 -18.27 11.63 -6.97
C VAL A 29 -17.06 12.53 -7.10
N SER A 30 -17.06 13.65 -6.38
CA SER A 30 -15.91 14.54 -6.28
C SER A 30 -14.88 14.00 -5.29
N GLN A 31 -13.60 14.32 -5.53
CA GLN A 31 -12.54 13.99 -4.59
C GLN A 31 -12.17 15.19 -3.73
N ASN A 32 -12.02 14.95 -2.43
CA ASN A 32 -11.43 15.90 -1.51
C ASN A 32 -9.89 15.82 -1.62
N PRO A 33 -9.18 16.94 -1.85
CA PRO A 33 -7.72 16.93 -2.02
C PRO A 33 -6.94 16.67 -0.73
N THR A 34 -7.60 16.70 0.43
CA THR A 34 -6.95 16.53 1.74
C THR A 34 -6.40 15.11 1.90
N VAL A 35 -5.08 14.99 2.06
CA VAL A 35 -4.42 13.71 2.36
C VAL A 35 -4.33 13.52 3.87
N ILE A 36 -5.03 12.51 4.39
CA ILE A 36 -5.04 12.19 5.83
C ILE A 36 -3.75 11.48 6.26
N SER A 37 -3.25 10.56 5.44
CA SER A 37 -2.02 9.82 5.73
C SER A 37 -1.34 9.31 4.46
N ARG A 38 -0.06 8.98 4.59
CA ARG A 38 0.72 8.29 3.56
C ARG A 38 1.36 7.06 4.19
N GLN A 39 1.07 5.89 3.63
CA GLN A 39 1.62 4.63 4.10
C GLN A 39 2.35 3.93 2.96
N SER A 40 3.53 3.41 3.27
CA SER A 40 4.27 2.56 2.34
C SER A 40 3.58 1.20 2.22
N GLN A 41 3.56 0.65 1.01
CA GLN A 41 3.10 -0.71 0.76
C GLN A 41 4.27 -1.68 0.92
N TYR A 42 4.00 -2.82 1.58
CA TYR A 42 4.99 -3.85 1.85
C TYR A 42 4.49 -5.21 1.39
N LEU A 43 5.42 -6.07 0.97
CA LEU A 43 5.15 -7.48 0.77
C LEU A 43 5.36 -8.20 2.10
N ALA A 44 4.28 -8.75 2.67
CA ALA A 44 4.36 -9.59 3.85
C ALA A 44 4.80 -11.01 3.47
N VAL A 45 5.80 -11.53 4.17
CA VAL A 45 6.31 -12.91 3.99
C VAL A 45 6.33 -13.60 5.35
N ARG A 46 5.95 -14.88 5.39
CA ARG A 46 6.00 -15.70 6.61
C ARG A 46 7.45 -15.89 7.07
N ARG A 47 7.67 -15.94 8.38
CA ARG A 47 8.99 -16.22 8.96
C ARG A 47 9.18 -17.74 9.05
N ASN A 48 9.80 -18.34 8.04
CA ASN A 48 10.24 -19.73 8.11
C ASN A 48 11.54 -19.94 7.32
N ALA A 49 12.18 -21.10 7.55
CA ALA A 49 13.45 -21.42 6.93
C ALA A 49 13.40 -21.27 5.40
N GLY A 50 14.34 -20.51 4.85
CA GLY A 50 14.45 -20.24 3.40
C GLY A 50 13.76 -18.97 2.91
N MET A 51 12.92 -18.29 3.71
CA MET A 51 12.29 -17.03 3.30
C MET A 51 13.22 -15.82 3.36
N ASP A 52 14.27 -15.85 4.18
CA ASP A 52 15.23 -14.73 4.24
C ASP A 52 15.92 -14.51 2.89
N LEU A 53 16.29 -15.60 2.22
CA LEU A 53 16.89 -15.56 0.89
C LEU A 53 15.89 -15.05 -0.16
N LEU A 54 14.61 -15.42 -0.05
CA LEU A 54 13.56 -14.91 -0.94
C LEU A 54 13.39 -13.41 -0.76
N VAL A 55 13.28 -12.92 0.48
CA VAL A 55 13.13 -11.50 0.79
C VAL A 55 14.33 -10.70 0.27
N GLN A 56 15.54 -11.22 0.46
CA GLN A 56 16.77 -10.59 -0.03
C GLN A 56 16.79 -10.48 -1.56
N ARG A 57 16.52 -11.58 -2.26
CA ARG A 57 16.52 -11.62 -3.74
C ARG A 57 15.40 -10.77 -4.32
N PHE A 58 14.19 -10.88 -3.77
CA PHE A 58 13.05 -10.07 -4.18
C PHE A 58 13.34 -8.58 -3.98
N GLY A 59 13.92 -8.19 -2.84
CA GLY A 59 14.30 -6.80 -2.57
C GLY A 59 15.34 -6.27 -3.56
N ALA A 60 16.33 -7.09 -3.93
CA ALA A 60 17.33 -6.73 -4.92
C ALA A 60 16.72 -6.57 -6.32
N GLU A 61 15.89 -7.53 -6.75
CA GLU A 61 15.26 -7.48 -8.07
C GLU A 61 14.23 -6.34 -8.15
N LEU A 62 13.46 -6.09 -7.10
CA LEU A 62 12.53 -4.95 -7.07
C LEU A 62 13.27 -3.61 -7.19
N LYS A 63 14.44 -3.46 -6.57
CA LYS A 63 15.27 -2.24 -6.71
C LYS A 63 15.79 -2.07 -8.14
N ARG A 64 16.18 -3.16 -8.79
CA ARG A 64 16.60 -3.16 -10.20
C ARG A 64 15.42 -2.83 -11.10
N PHE A 65 14.32 -3.58 -10.99
CA PHE A 65 13.12 -3.45 -11.80
C PHE A 65 12.52 -2.05 -11.74
N LYS A 66 12.53 -1.39 -10.58
CA LYS A 66 12.08 0.01 -10.43
C LYS A 66 12.81 1.03 -11.30
N ARG A 67 13.99 0.70 -11.84
CA ARG A 67 14.76 1.56 -12.75
C ARG A 67 14.47 1.26 -14.23
N GLU A 68 13.77 0.17 -14.52
CA GLU A 68 13.48 -0.26 -15.88
C GLU A 68 12.21 0.46 -16.40
N PRO A 69 12.13 0.73 -17.72
CA PRO A 69 10.95 1.38 -18.30
C PRO A 69 9.68 0.55 -18.15
N ALA A 70 9.81 -0.78 -18.09
CA ALA A 70 8.69 -1.69 -17.85
C ALA A 70 7.98 -1.43 -16.51
N TYR A 71 8.71 -0.96 -15.49
CA TYR A 71 8.09 -0.58 -14.22
C TYR A 71 7.18 0.64 -14.38
N ALA A 72 7.60 1.66 -15.15
CA ALA A 72 6.76 2.83 -15.40
C ALA A 72 5.49 2.48 -16.20
N GLN A 73 5.59 1.55 -17.15
CA GLN A 73 4.43 1.04 -17.89
C GLN A 73 3.46 0.27 -16.97
N LEU A 74 3.99 -0.61 -16.13
CA LEU A 74 3.22 -1.36 -15.15
C LEU A 74 2.55 -0.41 -14.16
N SER A 75 3.27 0.61 -13.71
CA SER A 75 2.77 1.56 -12.74
C SER A 75 1.66 2.41 -13.36
N ALA A 76 1.84 2.92 -14.59
CA ALA A 76 0.80 3.65 -15.31
C ALA A 76 -0.48 2.81 -15.51
N LYS A 77 -0.35 1.53 -15.87
CA LYS A 77 -1.49 0.63 -16.07
C LYS A 77 -2.36 0.47 -14.82
N TYR A 78 -1.75 0.41 -13.65
CA TYR A 78 -2.46 0.14 -12.39
C TYR A 78 -2.66 1.40 -11.53
N GLY A 79 -2.65 2.59 -12.14
CA GLY A 79 -2.88 3.86 -11.43
C GLY A 79 -1.78 4.20 -10.43
N ALA A 80 -0.63 3.56 -10.58
CA ALA A 80 0.52 3.77 -9.76
C ALA A 80 1.43 4.86 -10.33
N GLU A 81 1.27 6.11 -9.90
CA GLU A 81 2.32 7.12 -10.13
C GLU A 81 3.65 6.60 -9.60
N PRO A 82 4.78 6.77 -10.32
CA PRO A 82 6.08 6.32 -9.85
C PRO A 82 6.31 6.88 -8.46
N ALA A 83 6.54 5.98 -7.49
CA ALA A 83 6.74 6.36 -6.11
C ALA A 83 7.91 7.35 -6.06
N LEU A 84 7.62 8.59 -5.64
CA LEU A 84 8.66 9.50 -5.18
C LEU A 84 9.52 8.75 -4.14
N PRO A 85 10.85 8.94 -4.13
CA PRO A 85 11.70 8.30 -3.14
C PRO A 85 11.13 8.57 -1.73
N PRO A 86 11.16 7.58 -0.83
CA PRO A 86 10.60 7.76 0.50
C PRO A 86 11.28 8.96 1.15
N VAL A 87 10.52 10.05 1.32
CA VAL A 87 10.92 11.15 2.19
C VAL A 87 11.07 10.50 3.57
N ARG A 88 12.29 10.51 4.11
CA ARG A 88 12.54 10.01 5.46
C ARG A 88 11.74 10.91 6.41
N SER A 89 10.57 10.47 6.81
CA SER A 89 9.82 11.07 7.91
C SER A 89 10.65 10.84 9.17
N SER A 90 11.41 11.84 9.60
CA SER A 90 12.11 11.83 10.89
C SER A 90 11.11 12.10 12.02
N SER A 91 10.22 11.13 12.27
CA SER A 91 9.39 10.94 13.46
C SER A 91 8.63 9.63 13.22
N THR A 92 8.67 8.59 14.06
CA THR A 92 8.54 8.56 15.51
C THR A 92 9.15 7.24 15.99
N ARG A 93 9.92 7.26 17.07
CA ARG A 93 10.24 6.07 17.87
C ARG A 93 8.92 5.61 18.49
N GLU A 94 8.46 4.39 18.24
CA GLU A 94 7.52 3.61 19.08
C GLU A 94 6.90 2.46 18.25
N SER A 95 7.52 1.28 18.31
CA SER A 95 6.84 -0.03 18.40
C SER A 95 7.84 -1.16 18.14
N GLU A 96 8.81 -1.30 19.04
CA GLU A 96 9.29 -2.64 19.39
C GLU A 96 8.37 -3.17 20.49
N LYS A 97 7.20 -3.66 20.08
CA LYS A 97 6.39 -4.54 20.93
C LYS A 97 5.77 -5.61 20.04
N THR A 98 6.62 -6.58 19.67
CA THR A 98 6.17 -7.90 19.23
C THR A 98 5.27 -8.46 20.32
N VAL A 99 3.98 -8.59 20.04
CA VAL A 99 3.05 -9.31 20.91
C VAL A 99 3.23 -10.79 20.59
N GLU A 100 3.99 -11.51 21.40
CA GLU A 100 3.91 -12.96 21.43
C GLU A 100 2.54 -13.35 22.00
N GLN A 101 1.72 -13.97 21.15
CA GLN A 101 0.50 -14.63 21.61
C GLN A 101 0.90 -15.96 22.26
N GLN A 102 0.74 -16.06 23.57
CA GLN A 102 0.78 -17.33 24.29
C GLN A 102 -0.52 -18.08 24.02
N GLU A 103 -0.44 -19.22 23.33
CA GLU A 103 -1.52 -20.20 23.31
C GLU A 103 -1.58 -20.89 24.68
N SER A 104 -2.63 -20.61 25.44
CA SER A 104 -2.93 -21.30 26.69
C SER A 104 -3.54 -22.66 26.35
N SER A 105 -2.78 -23.74 26.55
CA SER A 105 -3.29 -25.11 26.45
C SER A 105 -4.09 -25.42 27.71
N ALA A 106 -5.39 -25.68 27.56
CA ALA A 106 -6.20 -26.27 28.60
C ALA A 106 -5.85 -27.76 28.73
N HIS A 107 -5.52 -28.21 29.94
CA HIS A 107 -5.70 -29.60 30.34
C HIS A 107 -5.93 -29.74 31.84
#